data_AF-A0A259N9C5-F1
#
_entry.id   AF-A0A259N9C5-F1
#
_cell.length_a   1.000
_cell.length_b   1.000
_cell.length_c   1.000
_cell.angle_alpha   90.00
_cell.angle_beta   90.00
_cell.angle_gamma   90.00
#
_symmetry.space_group_name_H-M   'P 1'
#
loop_
_entity.id
_entity.type
_entity.pdbx_description
1 polymer ?
#
loop_
_entity_poly.entity_id
_entity_poly.type
_entity_poly.pdbx_seq_one_letter_code
_entity_poly.pdbx_strand_id
1 'polypeptide(L)' 'GDGALAGALRKAIKSETKLNTELSTTGGTSDGRFIAKICKEVVEFGPLNATSHKINECVIIDDVVPLKNIYRKTLEQLVA' A
#
# COMPACT_ATOMS: atom_id res chain seq x y z
N GLY A 1 5.97 16.19 -7.68
CA GLY A 1 4.73 15.64 -7.11
C GLY A 1 4.84 14.13 -7.11
N ASP A 2 4.05 13.45 -6.28
CA ASP A 2 4.02 11.98 -6.29
C ASP A 2 3.67 11.46 -7.70
N GLY A 3 4.29 10.34 -8.13
CA GLY A 3 3.97 9.66 -9.39
C GLY A 3 2.51 9.20 -9.46
N ALA A 4 2.06 8.74 -10.63
CA ALA A 4 0.65 8.38 -10.84
C ALA A 4 0.19 7.27 -9.89
N LEU A 5 1.05 6.27 -9.65
CA LEU A 5 0.76 5.14 -8.77
C LEU A 5 0.63 5.58 -7.31
N ALA A 6 1.61 6.32 -6.81
CA ALA A 6 1.60 6.84 -5.44
C ALA A 6 0.41 7.79 -5.23
N GLY A 7 0.12 8.66 -6.19
CA GLY A 7 -1.02 9.58 -6.15
C GLY A 7 -2.37 8.86 -6.10
N ALA A 8 -2.58 7.85 -6.95
CA ALA A 8 -3.80 7.04 -6.96
C ALA A 8 -3.99 6.27 -5.64
N LEU A 9 -2.91 5.73 -5.09
CA LEU A 9 -2.93 5.03 -3.81
C LEU A 9 -3.26 5.97 -2.65
N ARG A 10 -2.64 7.16 -2.57
CA ARG A 10 -2.98 8.16 -1.54
C ARG A 10 -4.46 8.56 -1.59
N LYS A 11 -5.00 8.81 -2.79
CA LYS A 11 -6.42 9.14 -2.98
C LYS A 11 -7.32 7.99 -2.54
N ALA A 12 -6.98 6.75 -2.90
CA ALA A 12 -7.73 5.57 -2.50
C ALA A 12 -7.78 5.43 -0.97
N ILE A 13 -6.61 5.51 -0.30
CA ILE A 13 -6.49 5.43 1.15
C ILE A 13 -7.30 6.55 1.82
N LYS A 14 -7.10 7.81 1.39
CA LYS A 14 -7.84 8.95 1.95
C LYS A 14 -9.35 8.79 1.79
N SER A 15 -9.82 8.25 0.67
CA SER A 15 -11.25 8.07 0.43
C SER A 15 -11.86 7.02 1.36
N GLU A 16 -11.13 5.92 1.62
CA GLU A 16 -11.58 4.76 2.39
C GLU A 16 -11.46 5.00 3.90
N THR A 17 -10.33 5.52 4.36
CA THR A 17 -9.99 5.60 5.79
C THR A 17 -10.07 7.02 6.36
N LYS A 18 -10.19 8.04 5.51
CA LYS A 18 -10.08 9.47 5.86
C LYS A 18 -8.71 9.90 6.38
N LEU A 19 -7.72 9.01 6.38
CA LEU A 19 -6.35 9.29 6.80
C LEU A 19 -5.49 9.83 5.64
N ASN A 20 -4.55 10.71 5.96
CA ASN A 20 -3.47 11.05 5.03
C ASN A 20 -2.34 10.03 5.25
N THR A 21 -1.73 9.56 4.18
CA THR A 21 -0.59 8.65 4.28
C THR A 21 0.73 9.36 4.12
N GLU A 22 1.78 8.75 4.67
CA GLU A 22 3.16 9.14 4.50
C GLU A 22 3.83 8.21 3.49
N LEU A 23 4.71 8.74 2.64
CA LEU A 23 5.61 7.88 1.86
C LEU A 23 6.84 7.59 2.70
N SER A 24 7.19 6.32 2.79
CA SER A 24 8.34 5.88 3.56
C SER A 24 9.24 4.97 2.74
N THR A 25 10.53 5.05 3.02
CA THR A 25 11.55 4.07 2.61
C THR A 25 12.19 3.37 3.81
N THR A 26 11.59 3.53 5.00
CA THR A 26 12.04 2.87 6.24
C THR A 26 11.63 1.40 6.25
N GLY A 27 12.30 0.61 7.09
CA GLY A 27 12.07 -0.83 7.20
C GLY A 27 13.14 -1.65 6.47
N GLY A 28 12.74 -2.83 5.98
CA GLY A 28 13.59 -3.77 5.26
C GLY A 28 13.52 -3.59 3.74
N THR A 29 13.65 -4.69 3.00
CA THR A 29 13.50 -4.72 1.54
C THR A 29 12.40 -5.69 1.13
N SER A 30 11.79 -5.43 -0.03
CA SER A 30 10.92 -6.39 -0.73
C SER A 30 11.52 -6.75 -2.09
N ASP A 31 10.81 -7.59 -2.84
CA ASP A 31 11.16 -7.87 -4.23
C ASP A 31 10.89 -6.69 -5.18
N GLY A 32 10.35 -5.58 -4.66
CA GLY A 32 10.31 -4.28 -5.34
C GLY A 32 11.68 -3.85 -5.87
N ARG A 33 12.79 -4.24 -5.21
CA ARG A 33 14.17 -3.96 -5.70
C ARG A 33 14.48 -4.57 -7.07
N PHE A 34 13.79 -5.64 -7.45
CA PHE A 34 13.94 -6.27 -8.77
C PHE A 34 12.93 -5.68 -9.76
N ILE A 35 11.68 -5.51 -9.33
CA ILE A 35 10.59 -4.99 -10.16
C ILE A 35 10.88 -3.54 -10.60
N ALA A 36 11.51 -2.73 -9.74
CA ALA A 36 11.88 -1.35 -10.05
C ALA A 36 12.86 -1.22 -11.23
N LYS A 37 13.53 -2.31 -11.65
CA LYS A 37 14.39 -2.31 -12.84
C LYS A 37 13.60 -2.30 -14.15
N ILE A 38 12.34 -2.73 -14.12
CA ILE A 38 11.48 -2.90 -15.31
C ILE A 38 10.19 -2.09 -15.26
N CYS A 39 9.77 -1.63 -14.07
CA CYS A 39 8.60 -0.79 -13.88
C CYS A 39 9.01 0.66 -13.55
N LYS A 40 8.35 1.64 -14.19
CA LYS A 40 8.62 3.07 -13.95
C LYS A 40 8.29 3.53 -12.53
N GLU A 41 7.27 2.93 -11.92
CA GLU A 41 6.80 3.24 -10.57
C GLU A 41 6.58 1.95 -9.79
N VAL A 42 7.05 1.91 -8.54
CA VAL A 42 6.86 0.80 -7.60
C VAL A 42 6.55 1.40 -6.24
N VAL A 43 5.49 0.92 -5.59
CA VAL A 43 5.07 1.32 -4.25
C VAL A 43 4.64 0.08 -3.48
N GLU A 44 4.95 0.03 -2.19
CA GLU A 44 4.50 -1.02 -1.28
C GLU A 44 3.34 -0.52 -0.43
N PHE A 45 2.34 -1.39 -0.23
CA PHE A 45 1.16 -1.11 0.57
C PHE A 45 0.60 -2.42 1.12
N GLY A 46 0.26 -2.44 2.41
CA GLY A 46 -0.21 -3.62 3.11
C GLY A 46 -0.71 -3.32 4.52
N PRO A 47 -1.09 -4.35 5.29
CA PRO A 47 -1.54 -4.20 6.68
C PRO A 47 -0.38 -3.83 7.62
N LEU A 48 -0.71 -3.56 8.89
CA LEU A 48 0.28 -3.30 9.92
C LEU A 48 1.25 -4.49 10.08
N ASN A 49 2.55 -4.23 9.98
CA ASN A 49 3.60 -5.26 10.04
C ASN A 49 4.16 -5.52 11.46
N ALA A 50 3.51 -5.00 12.51
CA ALA A 50 4.05 -4.97 13.87
C ALA A 50 4.34 -6.37 14.45
N THR A 51 3.59 -7.38 14.02
CA THR A 51 3.72 -8.78 14.46
C THR A 51 4.31 -9.72 13.42
N SER A 52 4.67 -9.23 12.23
CA SER A 52 5.25 -10.08 11.18
C SER A 52 6.52 -10.76 11.69
N HIS A 53 6.65 -12.07 11.40
CA HIS A 53 7.77 -12.91 11.83
C HIS A 53 7.93 -13.03 13.36
N LYS A 54 6.85 -12.83 14.12
CA LYS A 54 6.81 -13.07 15.58
C LYS A 54 5.82 -14.19 15.92
N ILE A 55 5.98 -14.81 17.08
CA ILE A 55 4.99 -15.75 17.62
C ILE A 55 3.66 -15.00 17.81
N ASN A 56 2.54 -15.66 17.49
CA ASN A 56 1.19 -15.08 17.49
C ASN A 56 1.02 -13.93 16.48
N GLU A 57 1.60 -14.07 15.29
CA GLU A 57 1.36 -13.16 14.17
C GLU A 57 -0.15 -13.02 13.90
N CYS A 58 -0.62 -11.78 13.76
CA CYS A 58 -2.03 -11.50 13.56
C CYS A 58 -2.26 -10.25 12.71
N VAL A 59 -3.50 -10.03 12.32
CA VAL A 59 -3.98 -8.83 11.62
C VAL A 59 -5.29 -8.39 12.24
N ILE A 60 -5.56 -7.09 12.25
CA ILE A 60 -6.84 -6.54 12.69
C ILE A 60 -7.89 -6.91 11.63
N ILE A 61 -8.95 -7.62 12.04
CA ILE A 61 -9.99 -8.10 11.11
C ILE A 61 -10.66 -6.92 10.39
N ASP A 62 -10.90 -5.82 11.10
CA ASP A 62 -11.55 -4.63 10.56
C ASP A 62 -10.70 -3.92 9.49
N ASP A 63 -9.39 -4.18 9.42
CA ASP A 63 -8.50 -3.61 8.38
C ASP A 63 -8.59 -4.36 7.04
N VAL A 64 -9.11 -5.60 7.03
CA VAL A 64 -9.14 -6.45 5.82
C VAL A 64 -10.07 -5.86 4.74
N VAL A 65 -11.22 -5.32 5.14
CA VAL A 65 -12.19 -4.72 4.20
C VAL A 65 -11.68 -3.39 3.62
N PRO A 66 -11.19 -2.42 4.41
CA PRO A 66 -10.52 -1.25 3.88
C PRO A 66 -9.35 -1.60 2.96
N LEU A 67 -8.50 -2.57 3.33
CA LEU A 67 -7.35 -2.99 2.53
C LEU A 67 -7.76 -3.41 1.10
N LYS A 68 -8.74 -4.31 0.96
CA LYS A 68 -9.22 -4.75 -0.37
C LYS A 68 -9.85 -3.60 -1.16
N ASN A 69 -10.58 -2.71 -0.47
CA ASN A 69 -11.25 -1.57 -1.10
C ASN A 69 -10.23 -0.55 -1.63
N ILE A 70 -9.12 -0.35 -0.92
CA ILE A 70 -8.03 0.51 -1.36
C ILE A 70 -7.38 -0.05 -2.62
N TYR A 71 -7.04 -1.34 -2.66
CA TYR A 71 -6.52 -1.97 -3.89
C TYR A 71 -7.47 -1.77 -5.07
N ARG A 72 -8.77 -2.06 -4.89
CA ARG A 72 -9.80 -1.86 -5.93
C ARG A 72 -9.84 -0.41 -6.43
N LYS A 73 -9.92 0.56 -5.52
CA LYS A 73 -9.99 1.99 -5.85
C LYS A 73 -8.71 2.52 -6.51
N THR A 74 -7.56 1.95 -6.18
CA THR A 74 -6.29 2.28 -6.86
C THR A 74 -6.31 1.78 -8.30
N LEU A 75 -6.80 0.56 -8.55
CA LEU A 75 -6.96 0.02 -9.89
C LEU A 75 -7.96 0.85 -10.72
N GLU A 76 -9.12 1.19 -10.14
CA GLU A 76 -10.12 2.05 -10.79
C GLU A 76 -9.55 3.42 -11.18
N GLN A 77 -8.61 3.98 -10.43
CA GLN A 77 -8.00 5.26 -10.75
C GLN A 77 -6.89 5.19 -11.82
N LEU A 78 -6.34 4.00 -12.08
CA LEU A 78 -5.18 3.83 -12.95
C LEU A 78 -5.51 3.14 -14.27
N VAL A 79 -6.55 2.30 -14.30
CA VAL A 79 -6.83 1.38 -15.41
C VAL A 79 -8.23 1.56 -15.98
N ALA A 80 -9.15 2.22 -15.26
CA ALA A 80 -10.52 2.44 -15.73
C ALA A 80 -10.66 3.70 -16.60
#